data_AF-A0AB34IVB9-F1
#
_entry.id   AF-A0AB34IVB9-F1
#
_cell.length_a   1.000
_cell.length_b   1.000
_cell.length_c   1.000
_cell.angle_alpha   90.00
_cell.angle_beta   90.00
_cell.angle_gamma   90.00
#
_symmetry.space_group_name_H-M   'P 1'
#
loop_
_entity.id
_entity.type
_entity.pdbx_description
1 polymer ?
#
loop_
_entity_poly.entity_id
_entity_poly.type
_entity_poly.pdbx_seq_one_letter_code
_entity_poly.pdbx_strand_id
1 'polypeptide(L)'
;MESVVTLEFHFPSSWAFEGTVDVLWCDRGNEVSYGRLSQGSSMPRDTYEGHTWLVREAISREVVCAVVARRPDAPGRPQLVTIGAHDGSDPLRTAVCALGRAPHELLVQSVPVLSKLLENICRAPHEPKYRTLRLSNPTIRNTLETPGALALLRFSGFEERPECGQLALEAATPLRNLEDSLAQLQRMRALLQGLPPPKESLHSLRTGVDAANASSSTSNGRPDEPSHRCSKCSKGIHNDLRRALAGNGEVGGWRSHDFVGTGEFRYHCGACDQDLCSACYDMYKAGNTRVHPPEHFGSIEIVAPITTPWGGNGYGVPPAPPPYNPRNRRGPWG
;
A
#
# COMPACT_ATOMS: atom_id res chain seq x y z
N MET A 1 -14.24 26.59 17.39
CA MET A 1 -14.91 25.48 18.08
C MET A 1 -15.04 24.37 17.07
N GLU A 2 -14.44 23.22 17.33
CA GLU A 2 -14.55 22.07 16.44
C GLU A 2 -15.99 21.53 16.49
N SER A 3 -16.55 21.20 15.33
CA SER A 3 -17.89 20.60 15.27
C SER A 3 -17.81 19.15 15.69
N VAL A 4 -18.60 18.77 16.69
CA VAL A 4 -18.83 17.36 17.00
C VAL A 4 -19.62 16.73 15.84
N VAL A 5 -19.21 15.55 15.41
CA VAL A 5 -19.86 14.71 14.39
C VAL A 5 -19.94 13.27 14.90
N THR A 6 -20.99 12.55 14.56
CA THR A 6 -21.13 11.12 14.93
C THR A 6 -20.79 10.26 13.72
N LEU A 7 -19.84 9.34 13.88
CA LEU A 7 -19.57 8.26 12.93
C LEU A 7 -20.40 7.04 13.33
N GLU A 8 -20.99 6.35 12.37
CA GLU A 8 -21.63 5.05 12.60
C GLU A 8 -20.92 3.97 11.79
N PHE A 9 -20.07 3.20 12.45
CA PHE A 9 -19.33 2.10 11.83
C PHE A 9 -20.26 0.89 11.71
N HIS A 10 -20.41 0.33 10.51
CA HIS A 10 -21.25 -0.84 10.26
C HIS A 10 -20.41 -1.95 9.63
N PHE A 11 -20.31 -3.12 10.26
CA PHE A 11 -19.63 -4.29 9.71
C PHE A 11 -20.69 -5.22 9.10
N PRO A 12 -20.82 -5.31 7.77
CA PRO A 12 -21.86 -6.09 7.12
C PRO A 12 -21.75 -7.59 7.41
N SER A 13 -22.89 -8.24 7.64
CA SER A 13 -22.98 -9.70 7.75
C SER A 13 -22.64 -10.43 6.45
N SER A 14 -22.76 -9.75 5.31
CA SER A 14 -22.49 -10.30 3.97
C SER A 14 -21.02 -10.25 3.55
N TRP A 15 -20.14 -9.66 4.36
CA TRP A 15 -18.74 -9.53 3.98
C TRP A 15 -18.00 -10.87 4.07
N ALA A 16 -17.14 -11.19 3.10
CA ALA A 16 -16.44 -12.47 3.00
C ALA A 16 -15.36 -12.70 4.08
N PHE A 17 -15.24 -11.78 5.03
CA PHE A 17 -14.33 -11.89 6.17
C PHE A 17 -15.14 -12.26 7.42
N GLU A 18 -14.99 -13.51 7.87
CA GLU A 18 -15.47 -13.93 9.19
C GLU A 18 -14.47 -13.48 10.25
N GLY A 19 -14.87 -12.58 11.15
CA GLY A 19 -13.98 -12.12 12.21
C GLY A 19 -14.44 -10.88 12.96
N THR A 20 -13.49 -10.27 13.66
CA THR A 20 -13.67 -8.99 14.37
C THR A 20 -12.67 -7.97 13.86
N VAL A 21 -13.06 -6.70 13.90
CA VAL A 21 -12.20 -5.57 13.56
C VAL A 21 -12.03 -4.67 14.78
N ASP A 22 -10.85 -4.08 14.95
CA ASP A 22 -10.60 -3.01 15.91
C ASP A 22 -10.95 -1.67 15.24
N VAL A 23 -11.74 -0.83 15.92
CA VAL A 23 -12.03 0.55 15.52
C VAL A 23 -11.09 1.47 16.29
N LEU A 24 -10.22 2.18 15.58
CA LEU A 24 -9.15 2.99 16.14
C LEU A 24 -9.27 4.44 15.69
N TRP A 25 -8.92 5.37 16.56
CA TRP A 25 -8.68 6.77 16.20
C TRP A 25 -7.18 7.00 16.07
N CYS A 26 -6.76 7.72 15.04
CA CYS A 26 -5.37 8.10 14.83
C CYS A 26 -5.14 9.53 15.32
N ASP A 27 -4.46 9.68 16.46
CA ASP A 27 -4.06 10.96 17.03
C ASP A 27 -2.57 11.20 16.79
N ARG A 28 -2.25 12.07 15.83
CA ARG A 28 -0.86 12.44 15.49
C ARG A 28 0.07 11.23 15.26
N GLY A 29 -0.48 10.20 14.62
CA GLY A 29 0.23 8.94 14.33
C GLY A 29 0.10 7.86 15.41
N ASN A 30 -0.48 8.17 16.58
CA ASN A 30 -0.77 7.17 17.59
C ASN A 30 -2.16 6.56 17.37
N GLU A 31 -2.24 5.24 17.34
CA GLU A 31 -3.52 4.53 17.24
C GLU A 31 -4.10 4.25 18.62
N VAL A 32 -5.25 4.85 18.92
CA VAL A 32 -6.00 4.60 20.16
C VAL A 32 -7.20 3.72 19.81
N SER A 33 -7.31 2.54 20.43
CA SER A 33 -8.44 1.63 20.21
C SER A 33 -9.67 2.10 20.99
N TYR A 34 -10.82 2.14 20.31
CA TYR A 34 -12.11 2.51 20.90
C TYR A 34 -13.06 1.32 21.06
N GLY A 35 -12.68 0.14 20.54
CA GLY A 35 -13.45 -1.08 20.71
C GLY A 35 -13.29 -2.02 19.53
N ARG A 36 -13.96 -3.16 19.65
CA ARG A 36 -14.05 -4.17 18.58
C ARG A 36 -15.46 -4.23 18.02
N LEU A 37 -15.54 -4.42 16.72
CA LEU A 37 -16.77 -4.64 16.01
C LEU A 37 -16.78 -6.05 15.41
N SER A 38 -17.81 -6.82 15.75
CA SER A 38 -18.06 -8.12 15.15
C SER A 38 -18.85 -7.98 13.86
N GLN A 39 -18.73 -8.97 12.99
CA GLN A 39 -19.52 -9.05 11.77
C GLN A 39 -21.03 -8.97 12.07
N GLY A 40 -21.77 -8.21 11.25
CA GLY A 40 -23.19 -7.93 11.42
C GLY A 40 -23.54 -6.86 12.47
N SER A 41 -22.56 -6.28 13.14
CA SER A 41 -22.77 -5.27 14.19
C SER A 41 -22.49 -3.85 13.71
N SER A 42 -23.02 -2.86 14.44
CA SER A 42 -22.66 -1.45 14.28
C SER A 42 -22.10 -0.83 15.57
N MET A 43 -21.33 0.26 15.44
CA MET A 43 -20.75 1.01 16.55
C MET A 43 -20.79 2.52 16.26
N PRO A 44 -21.63 3.29 16.97
CA PRO A 44 -21.61 4.75 16.89
C PRO A 44 -20.44 5.34 17.69
N ARG A 45 -19.83 6.41 17.19
CA ARG A 45 -18.76 7.16 17.84
C ARG A 45 -18.85 8.66 17.56
N ASP A 46 -18.98 9.44 18.63
CA ASP A 46 -18.83 10.89 18.54
C ASP A 46 -17.35 11.26 18.41
N THR A 47 -17.06 12.18 17.51
CA THR A 47 -15.71 12.63 17.18
C THR A 47 -15.74 14.07 16.65
N TYR A 48 -14.58 14.63 16.31
CA TYR A 48 -14.51 15.96 15.71
C TYR A 48 -14.24 15.86 14.21
N GLU A 49 -14.77 16.82 13.47
CA GLU A 49 -14.50 16.95 12.04
C GLU A 49 -12.99 17.01 11.75
N GLY A 50 -12.54 16.24 10.76
CA GLY A 50 -11.12 16.08 10.43
C GLY A 50 -10.40 14.95 11.16
N HIS A 51 -10.98 14.36 12.21
CA HIS A 51 -10.38 13.19 12.87
C HIS A 51 -10.26 12.02 11.90
N THR A 52 -9.08 11.38 11.88
CA THR A 52 -8.84 10.19 11.09
C THR A 52 -9.07 8.94 11.92
N TRP A 53 -9.95 8.07 11.44
CA TRP A 53 -10.27 6.79 12.04
C TRP A 53 -9.77 5.66 11.15
N LEU A 54 -9.26 4.62 11.80
CA LEU A 54 -8.76 3.40 11.16
C LEU A 54 -9.61 2.23 11.65
N VAL A 55 -9.89 1.29 10.76
CA VAL A 55 -10.46 0.01 11.11
C VAL A 55 -9.46 -1.04 10.68
N ARG A 56 -8.97 -1.83 11.64
CA ARG A 56 -7.99 -2.89 11.40
C ARG A 56 -8.61 -4.25 11.67
N GLU A 57 -8.19 -5.26 10.94
CA GLU A 57 -8.51 -6.63 11.30
C GLU A 57 -7.88 -6.97 12.66
N ALA A 58 -8.65 -7.55 13.59
CA ALA A 58 -8.18 -7.75 14.95
C ALA A 58 -6.97 -8.72 15.05
N ILE A 59 -6.88 -9.69 14.14
CA ILE A 59 -5.81 -10.72 14.14
C ILE A 59 -4.59 -10.25 13.35
N SER A 60 -4.76 -9.98 12.04
CA SER A 60 -3.64 -9.60 11.17
C SER A 60 -3.14 -8.18 11.41
N ARG A 61 -3.95 -7.34 12.05
CA ARG A 61 -3.75 -5.89 12.19
C ARG A 61 -3.67 -5.15 10.86
N GLU A 62 -4.04 -5.77 9.74
CA GLU A 62 -4.12 -5.08 8.43
C GLU A 62 -5.20 -4.00 8.46
N VAL A 63 -4.96 -2.86 7.82
CA VAL A 63 -5.97 -1.80 7.68
C VAL A 63 -7.04 -2.26 6.70
N VAL A 64 -8.26 -2.40 7.21
CA VAL A 64 -9.46 -2.72 6.45
C VAL A 64 -10.09 -1.46 5.85
N CYS A 65 -10.12 -0.37 6.62
CA CYS A 65 -10.72 0.89 6.21
C CYS A 65 -10.02 2.06 6.92
N ALA A 66 -9.94 3.20 6.25
CA ALA A 66 -9.55 4.48 6.84
C ALA A 66 -10.59 5.53 6.44
N VAL A 67 -11.10 6.28 7.41
CA VAL A 67 -12.12 7.29 7.20
C VAL A 67 -11.76 8.57 7.93
N VAL A 68 -11.97 9.71 7.27
CA VAL A 68 -11.88 11.03 7.91
C VAL A 68 -13.28 11.46 8.26
N ALA A 69 -13.49 11.82 9.53
CA ALA A 69 -14.75 12.34 10.01
C ALA A 69 -15.09 13.65 9.31
N ARG A 70 -16.29 13.73 8.73
CA ARG A 70 -16.79 14.88 7.98
C ARG A 70 -18.21 15.17 8.43
N ARG A 71 -18.60 16.44 8.37
CA ARG A 71 -19.99 16.80 8.60
C ARG A 71 -20.86 16.19 7.49
N PRO A 72 -21.90 15.42 7.81
CA PRO A 72 -22.82 14.88 6.81
C PRO A 72 -23.68 15.99 6.19
N ASP A 73 -24.15 15.75 4.97
CA ASP A 73 -24.93 16.73 4.19
C ASP A 73 -26.23 17.17 4.90
N ALA A 74 -26.80 16.27 5.72
CA ALA A 74 -27.98 16.56 6.52
C ALA A 74 -27.60 16.69 8.01
N PRO A 75 -27.96 17.80 8.68
CA PRO A 75 -27.66 18.00 10.10
C PRO A 75 -28.35 16.93 10.95
N GLY A 76 -27.64 16.43 11.96
CA GLY A 76 -28.15 15.43 12.90
C GLY A 76 -28.15 13.99 12.40
N ARG A 77 -27.73 13.71 11.16
CA ARG A 77 -27.45 12.35 10.72
C ARG A 77 -26.01 11.95 11.09
N PRO A 78 -25.74 10.69 11.45
CA PRO A 78 -24.37 10.21 11.55
C PRO A 78 -23.76 10.07 10.15
N GLN A 79 -22.44 10.22 10.04
CA GLN A 79 -21.70 9.78 8.87
C GLN A 79 -21.59 8.26 8.94
N LEU A 80 -22.32 7.58 8.06
CA LEU A 80 -22.30 6.12 7.98
C LEU A 80 -20.99 5.64 7.36
N VAL A 81 -20.31 4.73 8.04
CA VAL A 81 -19.04 4.11 7.61
C VAL A 81 -19.25 2.62 7.52
N THR A 82 -19.39 2.08 6.31
CA THR A 82 -19.58 0.65 6.14
C THR A 82 -18.23 -0.05 5.99
N ILE A 83 -17.81 -0.80 7.00
CA ILE A 83 -16.53 -1.50 7.04
C ILE A 83 -16.53 -2.64 6.02
N GLY A 84 -15.50 -2.70 5.19
CA GLY A 84 -15.43 -3.68 4.09
C GLY A 84 -16.25 -3.28 2.85
N ALA A 85 -17.19 -2.35 2.98
CA ALA A 85 -17.66 -1.56 1.85
C ALA A 85 -16.81 -0.30 1.79
N HIS A 86 -15.60 -0.43 1.25
CA HIS A 86 -15.12 0.74 0.53
C HIS A 86 -16.18 1.05 -0.54
N ASP A 87 -16.53 2.33 -0.65
CA ASP A 87 -17.49 2.91 -1.56
C ASP A 87 -17.08 2.73 -3.05
N GLY A 88 -16.91 1.48 -3.50
CA GLY A 88 -16.04 1.13 -4.63
C GLY A 88 -14.81 0.33 -4.22
N SER A 89 -14.95 -0.69 -3.36
CA SER A 89 -13.89 -1.70 -3.17
C SER A 89 -13.55 -2.26 -4.54
N ASP A 90 -12.33 -2.00 -4.98
CA ASP A 90 -11.79 -2.50 -6.24
C ASP A 90 -12.12 -4.01 -6.35
N PRO A 91 -13.08 -4.40 -7.22
CA PRO A 91 -13.55 -5.78 -7.23
C PRO A 91 -12.43 -6.75 -7.61
N LEU A 92 -11.38 -6.25 -8.27
CA LEU A 92 -10.14 -6.98 -8.48
C LEU A 92 -9.47 -7.34 -7.16
N ARG A 93 -9.26 -6.36 -6.28
CA ARG A 93 -8.61 -6.59 -4.97
C ARG A 93 -9.40 -7.62 -4.16
N THR A 94 -10.73 -7.51 -4.14
CA THR A 94 -11.59 -8.50 -3.47
C THR A 94 -11.43 -9.89 -4.06
N ALA A 95 -11.45 -10.02 -5.39
CA ALA A 95 -11.26 -11.30 -6.07
C ALA A 95 -9.87 -11.91 -5.81
N VAL A 96 -8.82 -11.09 -5.86
CA VAL A 96 -7.42 -11.51 -5.64
C VAL A 96 -7.19 -11.92 -4.19
N CYS A 97 -7.74 -11.18 -3.22
CA CYS A 97 -7.69 -11.57 -1.81
C CYS A 97 -8.43 -12.89 -1.55
N ALA A 98 -9.61 -13.07 -2.15
CA ALA A 98 -10.35 -14.33 -2.06
C ALA A 98 -9.56 -15.49 -2.69
N LEU A 99 -8.88 -15.23 -3.81
CA LEU A 99 -7.99 -16.20 -4.45
C LEU A 99 -6.80 -16.57 -3.56
N GLY A 100 -6.12 -15.58 -2.98
CA GLY A 100 -4.97 -15.80 -2.09
C GLY A 100 -5.28 -16.57 -0.80
N ARG A 101 -6.55 -16.71 -0.42
CA ARG A 101 -7.00 -17.52 0.74
C ARG A 101 -7.18 -19.01 0.40
N ALA A 102 -7.13 -19.39 -0.88
CA ALA A 102 -7.25 -20.79 -1.28
C ALA A 102 -6.03 -21.61 -0.80
N PRO A 103 -6.21 -22.92 -0.53
CA PRO A 103 -5.10 -23.84 -0.28
C PRO A 103 -3.99 -23.71 -1.32
N HIS A 104 -2.74 -23.81 -0.88
CA HIS A 104 -1.56 -23.60 -1.72
C HIS A 104 -1.54 -24.54 -2.94
N GLU A 105 -1.98 -25.78 -2.78
CA GLU A 105 -2.05 -26.78 -3.86
C GLU A 105 -3.03 -26.34 -4.96
N LEU A 106 -4.17 -25.76 -4.58
CA LEU A 106 -5.15 -25.22 -5.53
C LEU A 106 -4.60 -23.98 -6.23
N LEU A 107 -3.92 -23.10 -5.51
CA LEU A 107 -3.28 -21.92 -6.09
C LEU A 107 -2.25 -22.27 -7.17
N VAL A 108 -1.36 -23.24 -6.88
CA VAL A 108 -0.33 -23.71 -7.81
C VAL A 108 -0.95 -24.29 -9.09
N GLN A 109 -2.12 -24.92 -9.00
CA GLN A 109 -2.84 -25.47 -10.15
C GLN A 109 -3.62 -24.40 -10.93
N SER A 110 -4.35 -23.52 -10.23
CA SER A 110 -5.32 -22.60 -10.81
C SER A 110 -4.71 -21.33 -11.37
N VAL A 111 -3.71 -20.75 -10.71
CA VAL A 111 -3.09 -19.48 -11.13
C VAL A 111 -2.47 -19.56 -12.54
N PRO A 112 -1.73 -20.61 -12.92
CA PRO A 112 -1.20 -20.74 -14.29
C PRO A 112 -2.30 -20.85 -15.35
N VAL A 113 -3.41 -21.54 -15.04
CA VAL A 113 -4.55 -21.68 -15.96
C VAL A 113 -5.22 -20.33 -16.17
N LEU A 114 -5.59 -19.62 -15.09
CA LEU A 114 -6.18 -18.28 -15.14
C LEU A 114 -5.26 -17.31 -15.91
N SER A 115 -3.96 -17.31 -15.60
CA SER A 115 -2.97 -16.45 -16.27
C SER A 115 -2.98 -16.69 -17.78
N LYS A 116 -2.96 -17.97 -18.21
CA LYS A 116 -2.95 -18.34 -19.62
C LYS A 116 -4.25 -17.95 -20.33
N LEU A 117 -5.40 -18.08 -19.67
CA LEU A 117 -6.69 -17.67 -20.23
C LEU A 117 -6.70 -16.17 -20.53
N LEU A 118 -6.29 -15.33 -19.56
CA LEU A 118 -6.27 -13.89 -19.74
C LEU A 118 -5.18 -13.45 -20.74
N GLU A 119 -3.99 -14.06 -20.69
CA GLU A 119 -2.89 -13.78 -21.61
C GLU A 119 -3.25 -14.02 -23.08
N ASN A 120 -3.99 -15.10 -23.38
CA ASN A 120 -4.44 -15.38 -24.75
C ASN A 120 -5.35 -14.27 -25.29
N ILE A 121 -6.22 -13.70 -24.44
CA ILE A 121 -7.13 -12.62 -24.83
C ILE A 121 -6.36 -11.32 -25.02
N CYS A 122 -5.46 -10.97 -24.10
CA CYS A 122 -4.63 -9.77 -24.25
C CYS A 122 -3.74 -9.84 -25.51
N ARG A 123 -3.23 -11.02 -25.87
CA ARG A 123 -2.42 -11.22 -27.09
C ARG A 123 -3.25 -11.16 -28.38
N ALA A 124 -4.48 -11.66 -28.36
CA ALA A 124 -5.34 -11.76 -29.54
C ALA A 124 -6.77 -11.33 -29.21
N PRO A 125 -7.02 -10.02 -28.98
CA PRO A 125 -8.29 -9.54 -28.45
C PRO A 125 -9.47 -9.70 -29.42
N HIS A 126 -9.22 -9.85 -30.72
CA HIS A 126 -10.30 -10.04 -31.72
C HIS A 126 -10.62 -11.52 -31.99
N GLU A 127 -9.86 -12.44 -31.41
CA GLU A 127 -10.07 -13.87 -31.65
C GLU A 127 -11.24 -14.39 -30.78
N PRO A 128 -12.38 -14.77 -31.38
CA PRO A 128 -13.58 -15.12 -30.62
C PRO A 128 -13.40 -16.38 -29.77
N LYS A 129 -12.53 -17.32 -30.19
CA LYS A 129 -12.32 -18.58 -29.45
C LYS A 129 -11.73 -18.36 -28.04
N TYR A 130 -10.98 -17.28 -27.81
CA TYR A 130 -10.39 -16.99 -26.51
C TYR A 130 -11.35 -16.27 -25.56
N ARG A 131 -12.43 -15.69 -26.10
CA ARG A 131 -13.45 -14.95 -25.34
C ARG A 131 -14.54 -15.83 -24.76
N THR A 132 -14.50 -17.14 -25.02
CA THR A 132 -15.54 -18.08 -24.57
C THR A 132 -14.91 -19.26 -23.85
N LEU A 133 -15.30 -19.49 -22.60
CA LEU A 133 -14.83 -20.59 -21.76
C LEU A 133 -15.96 -21.60 -21.60
N ARG A 134 -15.71 -22.84 -22.00
CA ARG A 134 -16.68 -23.94 -21.84
C ARG A 134 -16.57 -24.54 -20.45
N LEU A 135 -17.64 -24.46 -19.64
CA LEU A 135 -17.66 -25.03 -18.29
C LEU A 135 -17.66 -26.57 -18.30
N SER A 136 -17.93 -27.20 -19.45
CA SER A 136 -17.74 -28.64 -19.64
C SER A 136 -16.28 -29.08 -19.68
N ASN A 137 -15.32 -28.16 -19.85
CA ASN A 137 -13.91 -28.47 -19.77
C ASN A 137 -13.53 -28.70 -18.29
N PRO A 138 -13.07 -29.90 -17.90
CA PRO A 138 -12.80 -30.23 -16.51
C PRO A 138 -11.70 -29.36 -15.90
N THR A 139 -10.68 -28.96 -16.67
CA THR A 139 -9.62 -28.07 -16.19
C THR A 139 -10.16 -26.70 -15.83
N ILE A 140 -11.03 -26.13 -16.68
CA ILE A 140 -11.66 -24.83 -16.42
C ILE A 140 -12.58 -24.95 -15.21
N ARG A 141 -13.44 -25.98 -15.16
CA ARG A 141 -14.36 -26.20 -14.04
C ARG A 141 -13.62 -26.31 -12.70
N ASN A 142 -12.60 -27.16 -12.60
CA ASN A 142 -11.82 -27.32 -11.37
C ASN A 142 -11.08 -26.03 -10.99
N THR A 143 -10.62 -25.24 -11.97
CA THR A 143 -10.02 -23.92 -11.72
C THR A 143 -11.03 -22.94 -11.11
N LEU A 144 -12.28 -22.95 -11.58
CA LEU A 144 -13.35 -22.09 -11.08
C LEU A 144 -13.85 -22.46 -9.69
N GLU A 145 -13.64 -23.70 -9.26
CA GLU A 145 -13.90 -24.14 -7.88
C GLU A 145 -12.92 -23.53 -6.86
N THR A 146 -11.80 -22.97 -7.32
CA THR A 146 -10.87 -22.24 -6.45
C THR A 146 -11.52 -20.94 -5.96
N PRO A 147 -11.55 -20.66 -4.63
CA PRO A 147 -12.08 -19.41 -4.09
C PRO A 147 -11.54 -18.19 -4.84
N GLY A 148 -12.39 -17.21 -5.14
CA GLY A 148 -11.99 -15.98 -5.85
C GLY A 148 -11.75 -16.10 -7.36
N ALA A 149 -11.56 -17.29 -7.93
CA ALA A 149 -11.26 -17.46 -9.36
C ALA A 149 -12.40 -16.96 -10.26
N LEU A 150 -13.65 -17.34 -9.96
CA LEU A 150 -14.82 -16.86 -10.70
C LEU A 150 -15.03 -15.35 -10.54
N ALA A 151 -14.84 -14.81 -9.34
CA ALA A 151 -14.94 -13.38 -9.08
C ALA A 151 -13.91 -12.58 -9.89
N LEU A 152 -12.69 -13.11 -10.04
CA LEU A 152 -11.63 -12.50 -10.83
C LEU A 152 -11.99 -12.44 -12.32
N LEU A 153 -12.57 -13.52 -12.87
CA LEU A 153 -13.04 -13.54 -14.25
C LEU A 153 -14.21 -12.59 -14.45
N ARG A 154 -15.16 -12.52 -13.52
CA ARG A 154 -16.27 -11.55 -13.57
C ARG A 154 -15.77 -10.11 -13.53
N PHE A 155 -14.80 -9.77 -12.68
CA PHE A 155 -14.16 -8.45 -12.70
C PHE A 155 -13.48 -8.16 -14.06
N SER A 156 -12.86 -9.18 -14.64
CA SER A 156 -12.27 -9.11 -15.98
C SER A 156 -13.30 -8.96 -17.11
N GLY A 157 -14.61 -9.02 -16.77
CA GLY A 157 -15.74 -8.80 -17.67
C GLY A 157 -16.36 -10.08 -18.24
N PHE A 158 -16.01 -11.26 -17.73
CA PHE A 158 -16.71 -12.49 -18.11
C PHE A 158 -18.10 -12.56 -17.48
N GLU A 159 -19.08 -12.92 -18.29
CA GLU A 159 -20.45 -13.14 -17.87
C GLU A 159 -20.84 -14.61 -18.03
N GLU A 160 -21.64 -15.11 -17.09
CA GLU A 160 -22.17 -16.47 -17.16
C GLU A 160 -23.34 -16.55 -18.13
N ARG A 161 -23.27 -17.51 -19.05
CA ARG A 161 -24.36 -17.88 -19.96
C ARG A 161 -24.89 -19.25 -19.53
N PRO A 162 -25.88 -19.30 -18.62
CA PRO A 162 -26.36 -20.55 -18.05
C PRO A 162 -26.98 -21.46 -19.12
N GLU A 163 -27.60 -20.89 -20.16
CA GLU A 163 -28.25 -21.63 -21.25
C GLU A 163 -27.31 -22.59 -21.98
N CYS A 164 -26.03 -22.22 -22.11
CA CYS A 164 -25.03 -23.01 -22.82
C CYS A 164 -23.91 -23.56 -21.93
N GLY A 165 -23.94 -23.27 -20.62
CA GLY A 165 -22.88 -23.65 -19.68
C GLY A 165 -21.53 -23.06 -20.06
N GLN A 166 -21.48 -21.75 -20.36
CA GLN A 166 -20.25 -21.05 -20.77
C GLN A 166 -20.06 -19.76 -19.98
N LEU A 167 -18.82 -19.33 -19.83
CA LEU A 167 -18.46 -17.95 -19.49
C LEU A 167 -18.03 -17.25 -20.77
N ALA A 168 -18.59 -16.08 -21.06
CA ALA A 168 -18.28 -15.33 -22.27
C ALA A 168 -17.88 -13.90 -21.93
N LEU A 169 -16.92 -13.37 -22.69
CA LEU A 169 -16.47 -11.99 -22.63
C LEU A 169 -16.98 -11.24 -23.86
N GLU A 170 -17.76 -10.17 -23.67
CA GLU A 170 -18.30 -9.40 -24.79
C GLU A 170 -17.19 -8.71 -25.61
N ALA A 171 -17.37 -8.63 -26.94
CA ALA A 171 -16.38 -8.02 -27.84
C ALA A 171 -15.98 -6.59 -27.42
N ALA A 172 -16.93 -5.84 -26.86
CA ALA A 172 -16.79 -4.45 -26.43
C ALA A 172 -16.15 -4.27 -25.04
N THR A 173 -15.90 -5.35 -24.28
CA THR A 173 -15.35 -5.23 -22.93
C THR A 173 -13.95 -4.58 -22.95
N PRO A 174 -13.69 -3.55 -22.12
CA PRO A 174 -12.38 -2.91 -22.03
C PRO A 174 -11.28 -3.89 -21.63
N LEU A 175 -10.15 -3.86 -22.35
CA LEU A 175 -8.99 -4.71 -22.07
C LEU A 175 -8.30 -4.39 -20.74
N ARG A 176 -8.50 -3.18 -20.21
CA ARG A 176 -7.85 -2.72 -18.98
C ARG A 176 -8.08 -3.67 -17.80
N ASN A 177 -9.31 -4.12 -17.58
CA ASN A 177 -9.62 -5.01 -16.46
C ASN A 177 -8.92 -6.37 -16.61
N LEU A 178 -8.76 -6.86 -17.85
CA LEU A 178 -8.02 -8.09 -18.14
C LEU A 178 -6.53 -7.92 -17.84
N GLU A 179 -5.95 -6.78 -18.24
CA GLU A 179 -4.54 -6.45 -18.00
C GLU A 179 -4.24 -6.32 -16.50
N ASP A 180 -5.11 -5.62 -15.76
CA ASP A 180 -4.98 -5.47 -14.31
C ASP A 180 -5.11 -6.83 -13.59
N SER A 181 -6.09 -7.66 -13.97
CA SER A 181 -6.22 -9.04 -13.47
C SER A 181 -5.00 -9.90 -13.78
N LEU A 182 -4.49 -9.83 -15.00
CA LEU A 182 -3.31 -10.58 -15.43
C LEU A 182 -2.06 -10.15 -14.64
N ALA A 183 -1.88 -8.85 -14.39
CA ALA A 183 -0.78 -8.34 -13.58
C ALA A 183 -0.83 -8.88 -12.14
N GLN A 184 -2.03 -8.96 -11.54
CA GLN A 184 -2.20 -9.55 -10.20
C GLN A 184 -1.88 -11.06 -10.19
N LEU A 185 -2.34 -11.81 -11.19
CA LEU A 185 -2.03 -13.23 -11.33
C LEU A 185 -0.54 -13.49 -11.53
N GLN A 186 0.15 -12.64 -12.32
CA GLN A 186 1.60 -12.72 -12.52
C GLN A 186 2.37 -12.46 -11.22
N ARG A 187 1.95 -11.47 -10.42
CA ARG A 187 2.49 -11.25 -9.07
C ARG A 187 2.31 -12.48 -8.18
N MET A 188 1.10 -13.00 -8.12
CA MET A 188 0.79 -14.19 -7.31
C MET A 188 1.63 -15.40 -7.75
N ARG A 189 1.78 -15.61 -9.07
CA ARG A 189 2.62 -16.67 -9.63
C ARG A 189 4.09 -16.52 -9.23
N ALA A 190 4.65 -15.30 -9.29
CA ALA A 190 6.03 -15.06 -8.87
C ALA A 190 6.23 -15.44 -7.39
N LEU A 191 5.30 -15.02 -6.51
CA LEU A 191 5.33 -15.36 -5.09
C LEU A 191 5.25 -16.87 -4.85
N LEU A 192 4.35 -17.58 -5.54
CA LEU A 192 4.24 -19.05 -5.45
C LEU A 192 5.51 -19.78 -5.92
N GLN A 193 6.32 -19.13 -6.77
CA GLN A 193 7.59 -19.67 -7.28
C GLN A 193 8.81 -19.22 -6.46
N GLY A 194 8.62 -18.44 -5.39
CA GLY A 194 9.71 -17.86 -4.61
C GLY A 194 10.53 -16.81 -5.38
N LEU A 195 9.97 -16.26 -6.46
CA LEU A 195 10.59 -15.20 -7.27
C LEU A 195 10.16 -13.83 -6.73
N PRO A 196 11.00 -12.79 -6.86
CA PRO A 196 10.56 -11.43 -6.56
C PRO A 196 9.37 -11.04 -7.45
N PRO A 197 8.38 -10.30 -6.93
CA PRO A 197 7.26 -9.85 -7.74
C PRO A 197 7.77 -9.00 -8.92
N PRO A 198 7.16 -9.12 -10.12
CA PRO A 198 7.55 -8.32 -11.28
C PRO A 198 7.45 -6.83 -10.93
N LYS A 199 8.44 -6.04 -11.38
CA LYS A 199 8.41 -4.58 -11.28
C LYS A 199 7.15 -4.10 -11.99
N GLU A 200 6.28 -3.41 -11.25
CA GLU A 200 4.94 -3.07 -11.71
C GLU A 200 4.98 -2.27 -13.02
N SER A 201 4.07 -2.57 -13.95
CA SER A 201 3.74 -1.57 -14.97
C SER A 201 3.07 -0.41 -14.26
N LEU A 202 3.58 0.81 -14.46
CA LEU A 202 3.17 2.06 -13.79
C LEU A 202 1.65 2.37 -13.83
N HIS A 203 0.85 1.60 -14.56
CA HIS A 203 -0.59 1.83 -14.74
C HIS A 203 -1.44 1.42 -13.53
N SER A 204 -1.17 0.28 -12.87
CA SER A 204 -2.01 -0.18 -11.74
C SER A 204 -1.77 0.60 -10.44
N LEU A 205 -0.62 1.27 -10.29
CA LEU A 205 -0.36 2.20 -9.18
C LEU A 205 -1.00 3.57 -9.39
N ARG A 206 -1.15 4.02 -10.65
CA ARG A 206 -1.64 5.36 -10.97
C ARG A 206 -3.10 5.58 -10.59
N THR A 207 -3.96 4.57 -10.62
CA THR A 207 -5.36 4.73 -10.16
C THR A 207 -5.48 5.07 -8.69
N GLY A 208 -4.66 4.45 -7.83
CA GLY A 208 -4.62 4.80 -6.40
C GLY A 208 -3.97 6.17 -6.16
N VAL A 209 -2.94 6.50 -6.94
CA VAL A 209 -2.19 7.76 -6.79
C VAL A 209 -2.94 8.95 -7.40
N ASP A 210 -3.65 8.81 -8.51
CA ASP A 210 -4.41 9.88 -9.15
C ASP A 210 -5.66 10.23 -8.33
N ALA A 211 -6.31 9.25 -7.69
CA ALA A 211 -7.39 9.50 -6.72
C ALA A 211 -6.88 10.20 -5.44
N ALA A 212 -5.69 9.81 -4.96
CA ALA A 212 -5.03 10.47 -3.82
C ALA A 212 -4.51 11.87 -4.18
N ASN A 213 -4.01 12.08 -5.40
CA ASN A 213 -3.49 13.36 -5.89
C ASN A 213 -4.61 14.34 -6.22
N ALA A 214 -5.73 13.88 -6.78
CA ALA A 214 -6.94 14.69 -6.96
C ALA A 214 -7.51 15.18 -5.61
N SER A 215 -7.22 14.46 -4.52
CA SER A 215 -7.58 14.83 -3.15
C SER A 215 -6.54 15.73 -2.46
N SER A 216 -5.36 15.92 -3.07
CA SER A 216 -4.21 16.62 -2.48
C SER A 216 -3.91 17.98 -3.15
N SER A 217 -4.71 18.40 -4.12
CA SER A 217 -4.46 19.56 -5.00
C SER A 217 -4.80 20.93 -4.39
N THR A 218 -4.73 21.10 -3.06
CA THR A 218 -4.93 22.39 -2.37
C THR A 218 -3.65 23.04 -1.80
N SER A 219 -2.45 22.51 -2.09
CA SER A 219 -1.21 23.22 -1.78
C SER A 219 -0.67 23.98 -3.01
N ASN A 220 -0.72 25.32 -2.95
CA ASN A 220 -0.21 26.26 -3.98
C ASN A 220 1.34 26.29 -4.09
N GLY A 221 2.04 25.18 -3.83
CA GLY A 221 3.50 25.12 -3.94
C GLY A 221 3.93 25.07 -5.41
N ARG A 222 4.83 25.96 -5.84
CA ARG A 222 5.48 25.83 -7.14
C ARG A 222 6.26 24.51 -7.19
N PRO A 223 6.23 23.76 -8.32
CA PRO A 223 6.76 22.41 -8.38
C PRO A 223 8.27 22.29 -8.09
N ASP A 224 9.05 23.37 -8.09
CA ASP A 224 10.51 23.34 -7.92
C ASP A 224 11.03 23.95 -6.61
N GLU A 225 10.16 24.28 -5.65
CA GLU A 225 10.63 24.90 -4.41
C GLU A 225 11.22 23.84 -3.45
N PRO A 226 12.48 24.00 -2.98
CA PRO A 226 13.09 23.03 -2.07
C PRO A 226 12.34 23.01 -0.73
N SER A 227 12.14 21.82 -0.17
CA SER A 227 11.40 21.70 1.10
C SER A 227 12.17 22.29 2.29
N HIS A 228 13.50 22.31 2.21
CA HIS A 228 14.38 22.89 3.23
C HIS A 228 15.55 23.62 2.55
N ARG A 229 16.24 24.49 3.30
CA ARG A 229 17.47 25.15 2.84
C ARG A 229 18.60 24.85 3.80
N CYS A 230 19.77 24.55 3.25
CA CYS A 230 20.96 24.37 4.06
C CYS A 230 21.27 25.66 4.82
N SER A 231 21.38 25.57 6.15
CA SER A 231 21.66 26.71 7.03
C SER A 231 23.02 27.36 6.74
N LYS A 232 23.95 26.60 6.14
CA LYS A 232 25.30 27.11 5.81
C LYS A 232 25.43 27.72 4.43
N CYS A 233 24.95 27.04 3.39
CA CYS A 233 25.16 27.46 2.00
C CYS A 233 23.90 27.94 1.29
N SER A 234 22.74 27.92 1.96
CA SER A 234 21.42 28.31 1.46
C SER A 234 20.92 27.56 0.23
N LYS A 235 21.67 26.55 -0.25
CA LYS A 235 21.24 25.61 -1.29
C LYS A 235 19.98 24.88 -0.82
N GLY A 236 19.04 24.69 -1.75
CA GLY A 236 17.87 23.87 -1.51
C GLY A 236 18.26 22.44 -1.15
N ILE A 237 17.51 21.82 -0.25
CA ILE A 237 17.61 20.39 0.08
C ILE A 237 16.31 19.77 -0.42
N HIS A 238 16.39 18.99 -1.50
CA HIS A 238 15.24 18.33 -2.10
C HIS A 238 15.01 16.98 -1.45
N ASN A 239 14.04 16.89 -0.54
CA ASN A 239 13.75 15.69 0.23
C ASN A 239 13.02 14.58 -0.57
N ASP A 240 12.98 14.68 -1.90
CA ASP A 240 12.10 13.89 -2.77
C ASP A 240 12.91 12.97 -3.70
N LEU A 241 13.48 11.91 -3.10
CA LEU A 241 14.21 10.86 -3.82
C LEU A 241 13.29 10.13 -4.83
N ARG A 242 11.96 10.20 -4.65
CA ARG A 242 10.97 9.58 -5.53
C ARG A 242 10.83 10.29 -6.87
N ARG A 243 10.96 11.62 -6.90
CA ARG A 243 10.93 12.41 -8.15
C ARG A 243 12.16 12.17 -9.02
N ALA A 244 13.35 12.11 -8.42
CA ALA A 244 14.59 11.87 -9.16
C ALA A 244 14.64 10.45 -9.77
N LEU A 245 14.12 9.45 -9.06
CA LEU A 245 14.04 8.07 -9.54
C LEU A 245 12.89 7.83 -10.54
N ALA A 246 11.87 8.69 -10.58
CA ALA A 246 10.77 8.60 -11.55
C ALA A 246 11.15 9.14 -12.95
N GLY A 247 12.25 9.89 -13.08
CA GLY A 247 12.67 10.54 -14.33
C GLY A 247 13.68 9.78 -15.18
N ASN A 248 14.56 8.97 -14.59
CA ASN A 248 15.68 8.35 -15.30
C ASN A 248 15.63 6.82 -15.14
N GLY A 249 15.27 6.13 -16.23
CA GLY A 249 14.94 4.71 -16.30
C GLY A 249 16.08 3.70 -16.09
N GLU A 250 16.98 3.90 -15.12
CA GLU A 250 17.98 2.91 -14.74
C GLU A 250 18.08 2.76 -13.22
N VAL A 251 17.56 1.65 -12.68
CA VAL A 251 17.92 1.16 -11.35
C VAL A 251 18.20 -0.33 -11.43
N GLY A 252 19.48 -0.64 -11.67
CA GLY A 252 20.07 -1.97 -11.56
C GLY A 252 20.90 -2.09 -10.28
N GLY A 253 20.78 -3.23 -9.61
CA GLY A 253 21.82 -3.81 -8.74
C GLY A 253 22.12 -3.10 -7.42
N TRP A 254 21.43 -3.51 -6.35
CA TRP A 254 21.93 -3.28 -4.98
C TRP A 254 23.13 -4.20 -4.73
N ARG A 255 24.35 -3.64 -4.77
CA ARG A 255 25.52 -4.21 -4.10
C ARG A 255 26.19 -3.13 -3.24
N SER A 256 26.61 -3.57 -2.06
CA SER A 256 27.41 -2.91 -1.01
C SER A 256 27.94 -1.49 -1.24
N HIS A 257 27.50 -0.59 -0.36
CA HIS A 257 28.18 0.58 0.23
C HIS A 257 28.81 1.70 -0.62
N ASP A 258 29.10 1.53 -1.92
CA ASP A 258 29.97 2.50 -2.62
C ASP A 258 29.29 3.38 -3.69
N PHE A 259 27.99 3.23 -3.96
CA PHE A 259 27.28 4.09 -4.91
C PHE A 259 25.86 4.39 -4.43
N VAL A 260 25.75 5.20 -3.37
CA VAL A 260 24.50 5.93 -3.13
C VAL A 260 24.53 7.12 -4.10
N GLY A 261 23.73 7.06 -5.15
CA GLY A 261 23.52 8.20 -6.05
C GLY A 261 23.22 9.46 -5.24
N THR A 262 23.60 10.62 -5.77
CA THR A 262 23.60 11.95 -5.13
C THR A 262 22.20 12.47 -4.75
N GLY A 263 21.42 11.68 -4.01
CA GLY A 263 20.25 12.15 -3.30
C GLY A 263 20.72 13.06 -2.17
N GLU A 264 20.14 14.26 -2.11
CA GLU A 264 20.43 15.23 -1.06
C GLU A 264 19.82 14.74 0.26
N PHE A 265 20.58 13.96 1.03
CA PHE A 265 20.22 13.68 2.41
C PHE A 265 20.18 14.99 3.21
N ARG A 266 19.16 15.12 4.06
CA ARG A 266 19.06 16.18 5.06
C ARG A 266 19.78 15.71 6.33
N TYR A 267 20.74 16.50 6.80
CA TYR A 267 21.44 16.24 8.04
C TYR A 267 21.00 17.29 9.07
N HIS A 268 20.26 16.87 10.09
CA HIS A 268 19.69 17.76 11.08
C HIS A 268 20.52 17.75 12.36
N CYS A 269 20.91 18.92 12.85
CA CYS A 269 21.63 19.05 14.12
C CYS A 269 20.66 19.36 15.27
N GLY A 270 20.41 18.38 16.14
CA GLY A 270 19.53 18.56 17.30
C GLY A 270 20.05 19.53 18.37
N ALA A 271 21.34 19.91 18.33
CA ALA A 271 21.93 20.84 19.31
C ALA A 271 21.66 22.32 18.97
N CYS A 272 21.49 22.68 17.70
CA CYS A 272 21.21 24.06 17.29
C CYS A 272 20.11 24.21 16.24
N ASP A 273 19.35 23.15 15.97
CA ASP A 273 18.19 23.15 15.07
C ASP A 273 18.54 23.61 13.63
N GLN A 274 19.73 23.21 13.14
CA GLN A 274 20.20 23.57 11.80
C GLN A 274 20.22 22.37 10.85
N ASP A 275 19.92 22.62 9.58
CA ASP A 275 19.96 21.62 8.51
C ASP A 275 21.17 21.82 7.61
N LEU A 276 21.94 20.76 7.39
CA LEU A 276 23.03 20.71 6.43
C LEU A 276 22.64 19.88 5.21
N CYS A 277 23.04 20.34 4.02
CA CYS A 277 23.07 19.48 2.83
C CYS A 277 24.26 18.52 2.92
N SER A 278 24.26 17.46 2.10
CA SER A 278 25.35 16.48 2.02
C SER A 278 26.74 17.11 1.90
N ALA A 279 26.92 18.07 0.99
CA ALA A 279 28.20 18.74 0.81
C ALA A 279 28.69 19.49 2.07
N CYS A 280 27.77 20.13 2.81
CA CYS A 280 28.13 20.81 4.05
C CYS A 280 28.41 19.80 5.18
N TYR A 281 27.65 18.71 5.23
CA TYR A 281 27.90 17.64 6.20
C TYR A 281 29.25 16.93 5.95
N ASP A 282 29.63 16.68 4.70
CA ASP A 282 30.93 16.08 4.35
C ASP A 282 32.09 17.00 4.74
N MET A 283 31.96 18.31 4.48
CA MET A 283 32.94 19.30 4.94
C MET A 283 33.03 19.33 6.47
N TYR A 284 31.90 19.22 7.17
CA TYR A 284 31.88 19.12 8.63
C TYR A 284 32.59 17.86 9.13
N LYS A 285 32.30 16.69 8.54
CA LYS A 285 32.99 15.42 8.84
C LYS A 285 34.49 15.46 8.58
N ALA A 286 34.93 16.24 7.59
CA ALA A 286 36.34 16.48 7.31
C ALA A 286 37.02 17.44 8.31
N GLY A 287 36.32 17.87 9.39
CA GLY A 287 36.85 18.74 10.43
C GLY A 287 36.75 20.23 10.11
N ASN A 288 35.97 20.64 9.11
CA ASN A 288 35.80 22.05 8.78
C ASN A 288 34.84 22.74 9.76
N THR A 289 35.41 23.37 10.79
CA THR A 289 34.68 24.11 11.83
C THR A 289 33.95 25.35 11.31
N ARG A 290 34.21 25.80 10.07
CA ARG A 290 33.45 26.91 9.47
C ARG A 290 32.04 26.51 9.06
N VAL A 291 31.77 25.22 8.91
CA VAL A 291 30.47 24.72 8.44
C VAL A 291 29.50 24.52 9.60
N HIS A 292 29.97 23.93 10.69
CA HIS A 292 29.18 23.67 11.88
C HIS A 292 30.12 23.51 13.11
N PRO A 293 29.71 23.94 14.32
CA PRO A 293 30.50 23.69 15.53
C PRO A 293 30.91 22.21 15.76
N PRO A 294 32.19 21.92 16.06
CA PRO A 294 32.68 20.54 16.25
C PRO A 294 32.07 19.85 17.48
N GLU A 295 31.68 20.62 18.50
CA GLU A 295 30.98 20.11 19.69
C GLU A 295 29.64 19.44 19.39
N HIS A 296 29.05 19.67 18.21
CA HIS A 296 27.75 19.12 17.82
C HIS A 296 27.84 17.78 17.07
N PHE A 297 29.01 17.14 16.99
CA PHE A 297 29.21 15.98 16.11
C PHE A 297 28.31 14.80 16.47
N GLY A 298 28.04 14.61 17.77
CA GLY A 298 27.13 13.58 18.28
C GLY A 298 25.65 13.93 18.18
N SER A 299 25.30 15.14 17.73
CA SER A 299 23.91 15.63 17.66
C SER A 299 23.39 15.75 16.23
N ILE A 300 24.16 15.30 15.22
CA ILE A 300 23.71 15.32 13.82
C ILE A 300 23.07 13.98 13.47
N GLU A 301 21.78 14.02 13.14
CA GLU A 301 21.00 12.88 12.68
C GLU A 301 20.79 12.95 11.16
N ILE A 302 20.89 11.80 10.49
CA ILE A 302 20.51 11.68 9.08
C ILE A 302 19.00 11.59 9.04
N VAL A 303 18.34 12.64 8.56
CA VAL A 303 16.91 12.61 8.30
C VAL A 303 16.73 11.92 6.96
N ALA A 304 16.31 10.66 7.00
CA ALA A 304 15.99 9.91 5.80
C ALA A 304 14.98 10.72 4.96
N PRO A 305 15.12 10.73 3.62
CA PRO A 305 14.14 11.37 2.78
C PRO A 305 12.76 10.82 3.13
N ILE A 306 11.78 11.71 3.19
CA ILE A 306 10.38 11.38 3.44
C ILE A 306 9.92 10.54 2.23
N THR A 307 10.17 9.23 2.28
CA THR A 307 9.73 8.29 1.23
C THR A 307 8.25 7.93 1.40
N THR A 308 7.59 8.46 2.42
CA THR A 308 6.20 8.20 2.74
C THR A 308 5.47 9.49 3.10
N PRO A 309 4.20 9.68 2.70
CA PRO A 309 3.38 10.80 3.19
C PRO A 309 3.02 10.68 4.69
N TRP A 310 3.70 9.79 5.43
CA TRP A 310 3.47 9.52 6.84
C TRP A 310 4.74 9.88 7.60
N GLY A 311 4.78 11.11 8.10
CA GLY A 311 5.80 11.57 9.04
C GLY A 311 5.62 10.87 10.38
N GLY A 312 6.65 10.15 10.81
CA GLY A 312 6.76 9.56 12.14
C GLY A 312 8.22 9.28 12.46
N ASN A 313 8.87 10.21 13.17
CA ASN A 313 10.16 9.98 13.84
C ASN A 313 9.93 9.00 15.00
N GLY A 314 9.91 7.70 14.72
CA GLY A 314 9.49 6.70 15.71
C GLY A 314 10.13 5.34 15.54
N TYR A 315 11.40 5.27 15.15
CA TYR A 315 12.20 4.06 15.41
C TYR A 315 12.96 4.29 16.71
N GLY A 316 12.40 3.78 17.81
CA GLY A 316 13.13 3.69 19.07
C GLY A 316 14.41 2.87 18.91
N VAL A 317 15.40 3.17 19.76
CA VAL A 317 16.67 2.44 19.84
C VAL A 317 16.38 0.93 19.93
N PRO A 318 17.00 0.07 19.10
CA PRO A 318 16.81 -1.37 19.20
C PRO A 318 17.19 -1.85 20.61
N PRO A 319 16.45 -2.82 21.18
CA PRO A 319 16.76 -3.33 22.51
C PRO A 319 18.20 -3.85 22.57
N ALA A 320 18.89 -3.56 23.67
CA ALA A 320 20.23 -4.07 23.90
C ALA A 320 20.23 -5.61 23.80
N PRO A 321 21.23 -6.23 23.14
CA PRO A 321 21.32 -7.67 23.08
C PRO A 321 21.37 -8.26 24.50
N PRO A 322 20.76 -9.43 24.74
CA PRO A 322 20.80 -10.05 26.05
C PRO A 322 22.26 -10.28 26.50
N PRO A 323 22.54 -10.18 27.82
CA PRO A 323 23.90 -10.36 28.32
C PRO A 323 24.43 -11.73 27.91
N TYR A 324 25.66 -11.72 27.39
CA TYR A 324 26.38 -12.92 26.96
C TYR A 324 26.39 -13.96 28.10
N ASN A 325 25.73 -15.09 27.87
CA ASN A 325 25.71 -16.21 28.81
C ASN A 325 26.76 -17.26 28.38
N PRO A 326 27.92 -17.34 29.07
CA PRO A 326 29.00 -18.26 28.69
C PRO A 326 28.63 -19.75 28.83
N ARG A 327 27.46 -20.09 29.39
CA ARG A 327 27.00 -21.48 29.56
C ARG A 327 26.20 -22.04 28.38
N ASN A 328 25.73 -21.21 27.44
CA ASN A 328 25.04 -21.67 26.24
C ASN A 328 25.97 -21.58 25.02
N ARG A 329 26.70 -22.67 24.73
CA ARG A 329 27.55 -22.79 23.52
C ARG A 329 26.79 -23.13 22.23
N ARG A 330 25.47 -22.92 22.18
CA ARG A 330 24.68 -23.01 20.95
C ARG A 330 23.92 -21.71 20.78
N GLY A 331 24.32 -20.94 19.75
CA GLY A 331 23.59 -19.75 19.34
C GLY A 331 22.23 -20.12 18.76
N PRO A 332 21.33 -19.14 18.53
CA PRO A 332 19.97 -19.39 18.06
C PRO A 332 19.87 -19.88 16.60
N TRP A 333 20.98 -20.26 15.97
CA TRP A 333 21.07 -20.76 14.60
C TRP A 333 21.97 -22.00 14.49
N GLY A 334 21.90 -22.91 15.47
CA GLY A 334 22.61 -24.20 15.45
C GLY A 334 22.18 -25.18 16.53
#